data_AF-A0A091FF99-F1
#
_entry.id   AF-A0A091FF99-F1
#
_cell.length_a   1.000
_cell.length_b   1.000
_cell.length_c   1.000
_cell.angle_alpha   90.00
_cell.angle_beta   90.00
_cell.angle_gamma   90.00
#
_symmetry.space_group_name_H-M   'P 1'
#
loop_
_entity.id
_entity.type
_entity.pdbx_description
1 polymer ?
#
loop_
_entity_poly.entity_id
_entity_poly.type
_entity_poly.pdbx_seq_one_letter_code
_entity_poly.pdbx_strand_id
1 'polypeptide(L)'
;MQESIFMKLEEIISLFDMPLSELAAKADKVRRGKTDNKLDICTLCNARSGLCSEDCKFCAQSVHYDTGTPVYSMMSINEIMENAFKARENGSKRFGIVTSGQGLNMEEVGFIATVVKEIKNKLDIEVCASLGCLDYDQLVLLKKSGLSRYHHNIETSREYFPKIVSTHTFDERIVTIRNAVKAGLSTCSGGIIGMGESRRDRADMALTLKELNVDSVPINILMPLAGTPLTEITPITMSEVLKTVAVFRILMPDKTIKIAAGRESFLKDFQGMAFMSGANGMLIGGYLTQRGRSVEEDKNMIDEIHHIWNL
;
A
#
# COMPACT_ATOMS: atom_id res chain seq x y z
N MET A 1 -22.15 14.19 -12.96
CA MET A 1 -21.03 15.11 -12.72
C MET A 1 -21.10 15.51 -11.26
N GLN A 2 -20.37 14.83 -10.39
CA GLN A 2 -20.52 14.99 -8.94
C GLN A 2 -19.51 16.05 -8.50
N GLU A 3 -19.99 17.12 -7.87
CA GLU A 3 -19.15 18.16 -7.29
C GLU A 3 -18.13 17.51 -6.37
N SER A 4 -16.87 17.52 -6.80
CA SER A 4 -15.74 17.26 -5.91
C SER A 4 -15.75 18.37 -4.88
N ILE A 5 -16.28 18.10 -3.69
CA ILE A 5 -16.10 19.00 -2.55
C ILE A 5 -14.60 19.15 -2.35
N PHE A 6 -14.09 20.32 -2.70
CA PHE A 6 -12.70 20.70 -2.49
C PHE A 6 -12.58 21.07 -1.01
N MET A 7 -12.21 20.09 -0.19
CA MET A 7 -11.95 20.34 1.23
C MET A 7 -10.59 21.00 1.38
N LYS A 8 -10.54 22.09 2.14
CA LYS A 8 -9.27 22.73 2.52
C LYS A 8 -8.56 21.86 3.55
N LEU A 9 -7.23 21.97 3.63
CA LEU A 9 -6.40 21.21 4.56
C LEU A 9 -6.91 21.31 6.02
N GLU A 10 -7.28 22.51 6.48
CA GLU A 10 -7.81 22.71 7.84
C GLU A 10 -9.14 22.00 8.10
N GLU A 11 -10.00 21.91 7.08
CA GLU A 11 -11.27 21.16 7.19
C GLU A 11 -11.00 19.66 7.31
N ILE A 12 -9.98 19.15 6.62
CA ILE A 12 -9.57 17.75 6.68
C ILE A 12 -8.96 17.45 8.04
N ILE A 13 -8.11 18.34 8.56
CA ILE A 13 -7.52 18.21 9.89
C ILE A 13 -8.63 18.14 10.96
N SER A 14 -9.66 18.99 10.83
CA SER A 14 -10.79 19.01 11.78
C SER A 14 -11.57 17.69 11.85
N LEU A 15 -11.54 16.87 10.78
CA LEU A 15 -12.18 15.54 10.82
C LEU A 15 -11.54 14.62 11.86
N PHE A 16 -10.24 14.79 12.14
CA PHE A 16 -9.56 13.99 13.15
C PHE A 16 -10.00 14.32 14.58
N ASP A 17 -10.67 15.45 14.82
CA ASP A 17 -11.20 15.82 16.13
C ASP A 17 -12.57 15.20 16.41
N MET A 18 -13.27 14.73 15.37
CA MET A 18 -14.54 14.04 15.51
C MET A 18 -14.42 12.77 16.38
N PRO A 19 -15.44 12.43 17.20
CA PRO A 19 -15.49 11.14 17.86
C PRO A 19 -15.35 9.99 16.86
N LEU A 20 -14.55 8.98 17.20
CA LEU A 20 -14.23 7.88 16.27
C LEU A 20 -15.49 7.18 15.74
N SER A 21 -16.48 6.95 16.59
CA SER A 21 -17.75 6.30 16.21
C SER A 21 -18.50 7.09 15.13
N GLU A 22 -18.60 8.41 15.27
CA GLU A 22 -19.26 9.29 14.31
C GLU A 22 -18.49 9.36 12.99
N LEU A 23 -17.16 9.49 13.07
CA LEU A 23 -16.32 9.56 11.88
C LEU A 23 -16.33 8.23 11.10
N ALA A 24 -16.25 7.10 11.79
CA ALA A 24 -16.34 5.77 11.19
C ALA A 24 -17.69 5.57 10.50
N ALA A 25 -18.80 5.90 11.17
CA ALA A 25 -20.13 5.82 10.57
C ALA A 25 -20.27 6.69 9.31
N LYS A 26 -19.70 7.90 9.32
CA LYS A 26 -19.67 8.79 8.16
C LYS A 26 -18.86 8.17 7.01
N ALA A 27 -17.69 7.60 7.30
CA ALA A 27 -16.84 6.97 6.30
C ALA A 27 -17.46 5.69 5.72
N ASP A 28 -18.09 4.83 6.53
CA ASP A 28 -18.78 3.64 6.03
C ASP A 28 -19.95 4.01 5.11
N LYS A 29 -20.71 5.05 5.44
CA LYS A 29 -21.76 5.58 4.55
C LYS A 29 -21.21 5.98 3.18
N VAL A 30 -20.05 6.64 3.15
CA VAL A 30 -19.37 6.99 1.88
C VAL A 30 -18.94 5.73 1.14
N ARG A 31 -18.32 4.77 1.83
CA ARG A 31 -17.85 3.51 1.25
C ARG A 31 -19.01 2.73 0.61
N ARG A 32 -20.12 2.53 1.34
CA ARG A 32 -21.35 1.87 0.85
C ARG A 32 -21.86 2.50 -0.44
N GLY A 33 -21.89 3.83 -0.51
CA GLY A 33 -22.42 4.56 -1.66
C GLY A 33 -21.49 4.64 -2.88
N LYS A 34 -20.26 4.13 -2.80
CA LYS A 34 -19.21 4.42 -3.79
C LYS A 34 -18.35 3.25 -4.23
N THR A 35 -18.34 2.15 -3.47
CA THR A 35 -17.43 1.02 -3.75
C THR A 35 -18.15 -0.31 -4.02
N ASP A 36 -19.48 -0.29 -4.16
CA ASP A 36 -20.32 -1.49 -4.34
C ASP A 36 -20.06 -2.61 -3.32
N ASN A 37 -19.61 -2.28 -2.11
CA ASN A 37 -19.18 -3.27 -1.11
C ASN A 37 -18.14 -4.30 -1.61
N LYS A 38 -17.30 -3.93 -2.60
CA LYS A 38 -16.23 -4.79 -3.11
C LYS A 38 -14.97 -4.66 -2.25
N LEU A 39 -14.41 -5.82 -1.90
CA LEU A 39 -13.14 -5.94 -1.18
C LEU A 39 -11.99 -6.27 -2.15
N ASP A 40 -10.92 -5.46 -2.15
CA ASP A 40 -9.72 -5.68 -2.98
C ASP A 40 -8.63 -6.40 -2.19
N ILE A 41 -8.43 -7.69 -2.50
CA ILE A 41 -7.45 -8.55 -1.84
C ILE A 41 -6.20 -8.68 -2.71
N CYS A 42 -5.01 -8.54 -2.11
CA CYS A 42 -3.74 -8.74 -2.80
C CYS A 42 -2.77 -9.61 -2.01
N THR A 43 -1.98 -10.40 -2.72
CA THR A 43 -0.80 -11.09 -2.18
C THR A 43 0.46 -10.45 -2.76
N LEU A 44 1.51 -10.36 -1.94
CA LEU A 44 2.83 -9.88 -2.37
C LEU A 44 3.82 -11.04 -2.48
N CYS A 45 4.71 -10.95 -3.46
CA CYS A 45 5.91 -11.76 -3.59
C CYS A 45 7.12 -10.84 -3.46
N ASN A 46 7.91 -11.05 -2.40
CA ASN A 46 9.18 -10.36 -2.21
C ASN A 46 10.22 -11.02 -3.12
N ALA A 47 10.27 -10.59 -4.38
CA ALA A 47 11.09 -11.20 -5.43
C ALA A 47 12.59 -10.90 -5.29
N ARG A 48 12.97 -9.88 -4.53
CA ARG A 48 14.35 -9.55 -4.17
C ARG A 48 14.37 -8.87 -2.82
N SER A 49 15.22 -9.33 -1.91
CA SER A 49 15.23 -8.85 -0.52
C SER A 49 16.60 -8.40 -0.02
N GLY A 50 16.58 -7.33 0.79
CA GLY A 50 17.76 -6.75 1.41
C GLY A 50 18.63 -5.96 0.44
N LEU A 51 19.79 -5.51 0.93
CA LEU A 51 20.79 -4.74 0.17
C LEU A 51 20.25 -3.48 -0.52
N CYS A 52 19.20 -2.87 0.03
CA CYS A 52 18.65 -1.63 -0.50
C CYS A 52 19.56 -0.44 -0.14
N SER A 53 19.99 0.33 -1.13
CA SER A 53 20.82 1.53 -0.97
C SER A 53 20.15 2.67 -0.18
N GLU A 54 18.82 2.64 -0.09
CA GLU A 54 18.02 3.74 0.47
C GLU A 54 18.00 3.72 2.00
N ASP A 55 17.94 4.89 2.62
CA ASP A 55 18.02 5.10 4.06
C ASP A 55 16.65 5.28 4.74
N CYS A 56 15.59 4.68 4.18
CA CYS A 56 14.25 4.80 4.74
C CYS A 56 14.22 4.30 6.20
N LYS A 57 14.02 5.21 7.16
CA LYS A 57 14.15 4.93 8.61
C LYS A 57 13.21 3.87 9.18
N PHE A 58 12.19 3.45 8.42
CA PHE A 58 11.26 2.39 8.79
C PHE A 58 11.62 1.02 8.19
N CYS A 59 12.56 0.96 7.24
CA CYS A 59 12.70 -0.18 6.35
C CYS A 59 13.76 -1.16 6.84
N ALA A 60 13.36 -2.42 7.07
CA ALA A 60 14.28 -3.50 7.41
C ALA A 60 15.32 -3.80 6.31
N GLN A 61 15.01 -3.46 5.06
CA GLN A 61 15.83 -3.88 3.91
C GLN A 61 16.97 -2.92 3.57
N SER A 62 17.07 -1.79 4.29
CA SER A 62 18.10 -0.79 4.12
C SER A 62 19.48 -1.31 4.55
N VAL A 63 20.52 -1.05 3.75
CA VAL A 63 21.91 -1.34 4.14
C VAL A 63 22.42 -0.45 5.27
N HIS A 64 21.71 0.63 5.58
CA HIS A 64 22.10 1.58 6.63
C HIS A 64 21.78 1.04 8.03
N TYR A 65 21.00 -0.04 8.14
CA TYR A 65 20.48 -0.57 9.41
C TYR A 65 20.69 -2.09 9.52
N ASP A 66 21.15 -2.55 10.69
CA ASP A 66 21.27 -3.97 10.98
C ASP A 66 19.98 -4.50 11.60
N THR A 67 19.12 -5.08 10.76
CA THR A 67 17.78 -5.55 11.17
C THR A 67 17.63 -7.07 11.10
N GLY A 68 18.66 -7.79 10.66
CA GLY A 68 18.62 -9.23 10.42
C GLY A 68 17.67 -9.64 9.27
N THR A 69 17.30 -8.73 8.37
CA THR A 69 16.44 -9.06 7.22
C THR A 69 17.07 -10.16 6.34
N PRO A 70 16.29 -11.11 5.81
CA PRO A 70 16.79 -12.05 4.82
C PRO A 70 17.32 -11.33 3.57
N VAL A 71 18.49 -11.75 3.09
CA VAL A 71 19.12 -11.23 1.88
C VAL A 71 19.15 -12.32 0.82
N TYR A 72 18.59 -12.03 -0.36
CA TYR A 72 18.63 -12.92 -1.51
C TYR A 72 18.46 -12.14 -2.81
N SER A 73 19.06 -12.67 -3.88
CA SER A 73 18.96 -12.11 -5.24
C SER A 73 17.56 -12.27 -5.82
N MET A 74 17.35 -11.74 -7.02
CA MET A 74 16.10 -11.92 -7.75
C MET A 74 15.70 -13.40 -7.84
N MET A 75 14.47 -13.71 -7.45
CA MET A 75 13.87 -15.03 -7.58
C MET A 75 13.78 -15.44 -9.05
N SER A 76 13.86 -16.74 -9.32
CA SER A 76 13.64 -17.30 -10.65
C SER A 76 12.18 -17.15 -11.09
N ILE A 77 11.95 -17.23 -12.41
CA ILE A 77 10.60 -17.21 -12.98
C ILE A 77 9.72 -18.29 -12.34
N ASN A 78 10.25 -19.50 -12.15
CA ASN A 78 9.51 -20.62 -11.58
C ASN A 78 9.05 -20.35 -10.15
N GLU A 79 9.92 -19.79 -9.30
CA GLU A 79 9.56 -19.46 -7.92
C GLU A 79 8.50 -18.34 -7.88
N ILE A 80 8.61 -17.32 -8.73
CA ILE A 80 7.60 -16.25 -8.81
C ILE A 80 6.26 -16.80 -9.32
N MET A 81 6.28 -17.69 -10.33
CA MET A 81 5.08 -18.36 -10.85
C MET A 81 4.40 -19.23 -9.79
N GLU A 82 5.17 -19.95 -8.95
CA GLU A 82 4.62 -20.73 -7.84
C GLU A 82 3.91 -19.82 -6.82
N ASN A 83 4.51 -18.68 -6.49
CA ASN A 83 3.89 -17.69 -5.61
C ASN A 83 2.61 -17.09 -6.23
N ALA A 84 2.62 -16.82 -7.54
CA ALA A 84 1.45 -16.33 -8.27
C ALA A 84 0.31 -17.35 -8.29
N PHE A 85 0.63 -18.63 -8.47
CA PHE A 85 -0.33 -19.73 -8.39
C PHE A 85 -0.96 -19.80 -6.99
N LYS A 86 -0.14 -19.81 -5.92
CA LYS A 86 -0.63 -19.81 -4.53
C LYS A 86 -1.52 -18.59 -4.24
N ALA A 87 -1.14 -17.41 -4.73
CA ALA A 87 -1.95 -16.20 -4.57
C ALA A 87 -3.35 -16.36 -5.19
N ARG A 88 -3.44 -16.93 -6.40
CA ARG A 88 -4.71 -17.23 -7.06
C ARG A 88 -5.56 -18.22 -6.25
N GLU A 89 -4.97 -19.32 -5.79
CA GLU A 89 -5.67 -20.32 -4.96
C GLU A 89 -6.16 -19.74 -3.62
N ASN A 90 -5.47 -18.72 -3.12
CA ASN A 90 -5.87 -18.00 -1.90
C ASN A 90 -6.99 -16.98 -2.14
N GLY A 91 -7.49 -16.83 -3.37
CA GLY A 91 -8.56 -15.89 -3.71
C GLY A 91 -8.08 -14.45 -3.94
N SER A 92 -6.77 -14.23 -4.10
CA SER A 92 -6.27 -12.88 -4.39
C SER A 92 -6.68 -12.43 -5.77
N LYS A 93 -7.30 -11.26 -5.83
CA LYS A 93 -7.59 -10.58 -7.09
C LYS A 93 -6.31 -10.14 -7.81
N ARG A 94 -5.28 -9.80 -7.04
CA ARG A 94 -4.02 -9.23 -7.52
C ARG A 94 -2.80 -9.89 -6.89
N PHE A 95 -1.78 -10.14 -7.71
CA PHE A 95 -0.46 -10.60 -7.31
C PHE A 95 0.57 -9.49 -7.52
N GLY A 96 1.26 -9.10 -6.46
CA GLY A 96 2.24 -8.01 -6.46
C GLY A 96 3.67 -8.51 -6.43
N ILE A 97 4.46 -8.20 -7.46
CA ILE A 97 5.90 -8.49 -7.50
C ILE A 97 6.65 -7.31 -6.89
N VAL A 98 7.43 -7.54 -5.84
CA VAL A 98 8.10 -6.49 -5.08
C VAL A 98 9.60 -6.75 -4.99
N THR A 99 10.41 -5.72 -5.18
CA THR A 99 11.87 -5.81 -5.08
C THR A 99 12.41 -4.75 -4.13
N SER A 100 13.42 -5.08 -3.33
CA SER A 100 14.25 -4.10 -2.63
C SER A 100 15.03 -3.21 -3.61
N GLY A 101 15.55 -2.08 -3.15
CA GLY A 101 16.38 -1.16 -3.94
C GLY A 101 15.66 0.11 -4.41
N GLN A 102 16.44 1.09 -4.89
CA GLN A 102 15.92 2.38 -5.37
C GLN A 102 15.08 2.26 -6.63
N GLY A 103 15.43 1.33 -7.53
CA GLY A 103 14.87 1.14 -8.86
C GLY A 103 15.50 -0.08 -9.52
N LEU A 104 14.93 -0.54 -10.63
CA LEU A 104 15.51 -1.59 -11.47
C LEU A 104 16.16 -0.98 -12.71
N ASN A 105 17.22 -1.62 -13.22
CA ASN A 105 17.76 -1.29 -14.53
C ASN A 105 16.88 -1.90 -15.65
N MET A 106 17.14 -1.55 -16.91
CA MET A 106 16.31 -2.01 -18.05
C MET A 106 16.35 -3.53 -18.26
N GLU A 107 17.48 -4.20 -17.99
CA GLU A 107 17.58 -5.67 -18.10
C GLU A 107 16.69 -6.35 -17.06
N GLU A 108 16.75 -5.89 -15.81
CA GLU A 108 15.90 -6.37 -14.71
C GLU A 108 14.42 -6.09 -14.97
N VAL A 109 14.07 -4.93 -15.51
CA VAL A 109 12.70 -4.63 -15.95
C VAL A 109 12.26 -5.58 -17.06
N GLY A 110 13.14 -5.92 -18.01
CA GLY A 110 12.90 -6.91 -19.06
C GLY A 110 12.63 -8.31 -18.51
N PHE A 111 13.36 -8.71 -17.46
CA PHE A 111 13.08 -9.95 -16.72
C PHE A 111 11.68 -9.93 -16.09
N ILE A 112 11.33 -8.86 -15.35
CA ILE A 112 10.00 -8.74 -14.74
C ILE A 112 8.90 -8.70 -15.81
N ALA A 113 9.11 -8.01 -16.93
CA ALA A 113 8.17 -8.00 -18.05
C ALA A 113 7.92 -9.41 -18.61
N THR A 114 8.95 -10.26 -18.67
CA THR A 114 8.82 -11.67 -19.07
C THR A 114 7.97 -12.44 -18.05
N VAL A 115 8.25 -12.29 -16.75
CA VAL A 115 7.46 -12.91 -15.67
C VAL A 115 5.99 -12.48 -15.73
N VAL A 116 5.71 -11.20 -15.93
CA VAL A 116 4.34 -10.67 -16.03
C VAL A 116 3.59 -11.30 -17.21
N LYS A 117 4.22 -11.44 -18.38
CA LYS A 117 3.61 -12.13 -19.53
C LYS A 117 3.29 -13.58 -19.22
N GLU A 118 4.21 -14.30 -18.59
CA GLU A 118 4.01 -15.70 -18.21
C GLU A 118 2.83 -15.86 -17.24
N ILE A 119 2.72 -14.99 -16.23
CA ILE A 119 1.58 -14.99 -15.30
C ILE A 119 0.27 -14.74 -16.07
N LYS A 120 0.19 -13.67 -16.87
CA LYS A 120 -1.02 -13.32 -17.62
C LYS A 120 -1.45 -14.40 -18.61
N ASN A 121 -0.52 -15.17 -19.17
CA ASN A 121 -0.82 -16.25 -20.10
C ASN A 121 -1.33 -17.52 -19.41
N LYS A 122 -0.93 -17.77 -18.16
CA LYS A 122 -1.16 -19.05 -17.46
C LYS A 122 -2.18 -18.95 -16.33
N LEU A 123 -2.39 -17.76 -15.76
CA LEU A 123 -3.18 -17.55 -14.57
C LEU A 123 -4.18 -16.41 -14.78
N ASP A 124 -5.42 -16.63 -14.38
CA ASP A 124 -6.45 -15.59 -14.32
C ASP A 124 -6.31 -14.77 -13.02
N ILE A 125 -5.26 -13.93 -12.98
CA ILE A 125 -4.99 -13.01 -11.88
C ILE A 125 -4.43 -11.71 -12.43
N GLU A 126 -4.77 -10.60 -11.78
CA GLU A 126 -4.19 -9.29 -12.11
C GLU A 126 -2.78 -9.16 -11.53
N VAL A 127 -1.86 -8.53 -12.26
CA VAL A 127 -0.46 -8.41 -11.83
C VAL A 127 -0.13 -6.95 -11.56
N CYS A 128 0.43 -6.68 -10.39
CA CYS A 128 1.02 -5.39 -10.04
C CYS A 128 2.49 -5.52 -9.65
N ALA A 129 3.21 -4.40 -9.62
CA ALA A 129 4.62 -4.41 -9.26
C ALA A 129 5.01 -3.18 -8.43
N SER A 130 5.97 -3.36 -7.52
CA SER A 130 6.60 -2.31 -6.72
C SER A 130 8.12 -2.46 -6.86
N LEU A 131 8.70 -1.72 -7.81
CA LEU A 131 10.07 -1.95 -8.30
C LEU A 131 10.97 -0.71 -8.10
N GLY A 132 10.60 0.19 -7.19
CA GLY A 132 11.31 1.45 -6.95
C GLY A 132 10.90 2.57 -7.92
N CYS A 133 11.81 3.50 -8.17
CA CYS A 133 11.68 4.59 -9.12
C CYS A 133 12.01 4.05 -10.52
N LEU A 134 11.02 4.08 -11.42
CA LEU A 134 11.21 3.71 -12.81
C LEU A 134 10.89 4.90 -13.72
N ASP A 135 11.63 4.98 -14.82
CA ASP A 135 11.34 5.95 -15.86
C ASP A 135 10.11 5.55 -16.70
N TYR A 136 9.72 6.46 -17.60
CA TYR A 136 8.55 6.26 -18.45
C TYR A 136 8.68 5.05 -19.38
N ASP A 137 9.85 4.81 -19.97
CA ASP A 137 10.04 3.76 -20.97
C ASP A 137 10.03 2.36 -20.32
N GLN A 138 10.62 2.24 -19.12
CA GLN A 138 10.54 1.06 -18.27
C GLN A 138 9.08 0.73 -17.91
N LEU A 139 8.29 1.73 -17.53
CA LEU A 139 6.87 1.55 -17.19
C LEU A 139 6.03 1.19 -18.42
N VAL A 140 6.33 1.76 -19.60
CA VAL A 140 5.69 1.38 -20.86
C VAL A 140 5.99 -0.06 -21.24
N LEU A 141 7.23 -0.53 -21.02
CA LEU A 141 7.60 -1.94 -21.24
C LEU A 141 6.76 -2.87 -20.35
N LEU A 142 6.63 -2.57 -19.06
CA LEU A 142 5.80 -3.33 -18.13
C LEU A 142 4.32 -3.29 -18.51
N LYS A 143 3.80 -2.13 -18.93
CA LYS A 143 2.41 -2.03 -19.41
C LYS A 143 2.17 -2.94 -20.61
N LYS A 144 3.06 -2.90 -21.61
CA LYS A 144 2.99 -3.75 -22.81
C LYS A 144 3.11 -5.23 -22.49
N SER A 145 3.75 -5.59 -21.38
CA SER A 145 3.87 -6.97 -20.93
C SER A 145 2.63 -7.49 -20.21
N GLY A 146 1.65 -6.63 -19.94
CA GLY A 146 0.39 -6.99 -19.27
C GLY A 146 0.32 -6.58 -17.80
N LEU A 147 1.28 -5.78 -17.30
CA LEU A 147 1.18 -5.23 -15.95
C LEU A 147 -0.03 -4.30 -15.89
N SER A 148 -0.93 -4.51 -14.93
CA SER A 148 -2.14 -3.70 -14.83
C SER A 148 -2.00 -2.53 -13.86
N ARG A 149 -1.11 -2.64 -12.87
CA ARG A 149 -0.94 -1.63 -11.83
C ARG A 149 0.51 -1.48 -11.37
N TYR A 150 0.92 -0.24 -11.13
CA TYR A 150 2.21 0.07 -10.51
C TYR A 150 2.01 0.61 -9.09
N HIS A 151 2.78 0.09 -8.16
CA HIS A 151 2.80 0.52 -6.76
C HIS A 151 4.02 1.41 -6.51
N HIS A 152 3.78 2.61 -5.99
CA HIS A 152 4.83 3.51 -5.54
C HIS A 152 4.23 4.47 -4.51
N ASN A 153 4.52 4.28 -3.23
CA ASN A 153 4.01 5.15 -2.17
C ASN A 153 4.51 6.60 -2.31
N ILE A 154 4.02 7.49 -1.47
CA ILE A 154 4.69 8.78 -1.14
C ILE A 154 5.25 8.78 0.29
N GLU A 155 5.03 7.69 1.03
CA GLU A 155 5.38 7.42 2.44
C GLU A 155 4.72 8.34 3.48
N THR A 156 4.74 9.65 3.29
CA THR A 156 4.19 10.64 4.23
C THR A 156 3.94 11.99 3.53
N SER A 157 3.79 13.09 4.26
CA SER A 157 3.71 14.45 3.70
C SER A 157 5.02 14.90 3.09
N ARG A 158 4.98 15.91 2.21
CA ARG A 158 6.20 16.51 1.65
C ARG A 158 7.10 17.11 2.73
N GLU A 159 6.51 17.74 3.73
CA GLU A 159 7.26 18.41 4.82
C GLU A 159 7.92 17.41 5.79
N TYR A 160 7.29 16.26 6.01
CA TYR A 160 7.82 15.25 6.94
C TYR A 160 8.76 14.25 6.26
N PHE A 161 8.68 14.09 4.94
CA PHE A 161 9.48 13.13 4.18
C PHE A 161 11.01 13.21 4.44
N PRO A 162 11.65 14.40 4.47
CA PRO A 162 13.10 14.50 4.73
C PRO A 162 13.52 14.03 6.14
N LYS A 163 12.57 13.89 7.07
CA LYS A 163 12.84 13.33 8.40
C LYS A 163 12.91 11.80 8.38
N ILE A 164 12.40 11.16 7.32
CA ILE A 164 12.26 9.71 7.19
C ILE A 164 13.21 9.14 6.15
N VAL A 165 13.50 9.89 5.08
CA VAL A 165 14.35 9.47 3.97
C VAL A 165 15.23 10.65 3.54
N SER A 166 16.51 10.40 3.26
CA SER A 166 17.43 11.40 2.72
C SER A 166 18.10 11.01 1.41
N THR A 167 18.10 9.72 1.03
CA THR A 167 18.76 9.23 -0.19
C THR A 167 18.00 9.52 -1.49
N HIS A 168 16.71 9.83 -1.39
CA HIS A 168 15.89 10.30 -2.51
C HIS A 168 14.90 11.37 -2.03
N THR A 169 14.28 12.06 -2.97
CA THR A 169 13.38 13.19 -2.73
C THR A 169 11.92 12.78 -2.86
N PHE A 170 11.04 13.56 -2.25
CA PHE A 170 9.60 13.41 -2.42
C PHE A 170 9.18 13.58 -3.90
N ASP A 171 9.84 14.49 -4.63
CA ASP A 171 9.51 14.78 -6.03
C ASP A 171 9.81 13.62 -6.98
N GLU A 172 10.89 12.86 -6.76
CA GLU A 172 11.19 11.66 -7.55
C GLU A 172 10.07 10.62 -7.46
N ARG A 173 9.42 10.52 -6.29
CA ARG A 173 8.28 9.64 -6.07
C ARG A 173 7.06 10.11 -6.86
N ILE A 174 6.78 11.41 -6.81
CA ILE A 174 5.71 12.05 -7.58
C ILE A 174 5.92 11.84 -9.08
N VAL A 175 7.14 12.01 -9.57
CA VAL A 175 7.50 11.78 -10.99
C VAL A 175 7.23 10.32 -11.37
N THR A 176 7.64 9.36 -10.55
CA THR A 176 7.40 7.93 -10.82
C THR A 176 5.90 7.62 -10.92
N ILE A 177 5.08 8.13 -9.99
CA ILE A 177 3.63 7.92 -10.01
C ILE A 177 3.02 8.55 -11.27
N ARG A 178 3.41 9.78 -11.63
CA ARG A 178 2.94 10.45 -12.85
C ARG A 178 3.35 9.71 -14.12
N ASN A 179 4.56 9.16 -14.17
CA ASN A 179 5.01 8.32 -15.29
C ASN A 179 4.16 7.04 -15.40
N ALA A 180 3.79 6.41 -14.29
CA ALA A 180 2.94 5.23 -14.30
C ALA A 180 1.53 5.55 -14.83
N VAL A 181 0.93 6.67 -14.39
CA VAL A 181 -0.33 7.17 -14.96
C VAL A 181 -0.19 7.44 -16.46
N LYS A 182 0.86 8.16 -16.87
CA LYS A 182 1.13 8.47 -18.28
C LYS A 182 1.33 7.21 -19.14
N ALA A 183 1.90 6.15 -18.57
CA ALA A 183 2.08 4.85 -19.23
C ALA A 183 0.77 4.05 -19.34
N GLY A 184 -0.33 4.53 -18.75
CA GLY A 184 -1.63 3.88 -18.77
C GLY A 184 -1.76 2.74 -17.74
N LEU A 185 -0.94 2.74 -16.69
CA LEU A 185 -1.05 1.82 -15.57
C LEU A 185 -2.05 2.38 -14.54
N SER A 186 -2.83 1.50 -13.92
CA SER A 186 -3.49 1.85 -12.65
C SER A 186 -2.41 2.12 -11.60
N THR A 187 -2.67 3.04 -10.66
CA THR A 187 -1.69 3.38 -9.62
C THR A 187 -2.14 2.99 -8.23
N CYS A 188 -1.18 2.50 -7.45
CA CYS A 188 -1.35 2.22 -6.03
C CYS A 188 -0.30 3.01 -5.26
N SER A 189 -0.73 4.02 -4.51
CA SER A 189 0.17 4.88 -3.76
C SER A 189 -0.49 5.31 -2.47
N GLY A 190 0.26 5.20 -1.39
CA GLY A 190 -0.16 5.61 -0.06
C GLY A 190 1.06 5.91 0.80
N GLY A 191 1.02 5.50 2.06
CA GLY A 191 2.12 5.76 2.97
C GLY A 191 2.08 4.94 4.25
N ILE A 192 2.89 5.38 5.21
CA ILE A 192 3.05 4.78 6.52
C ILE A 192 2.61 5.80 7.57
N ILE A 193 1.84 5.36 8.55
CA ILE A 193 1.42 6.19 9.69
C ILE A 193 2.03 5.70 11.00
N GLY A 194 2.26 6.62 11.93
CA GLY A 194 2.91 6.36 13.20
C GLY A 194 4.44 6.48 13.17
N MET A 195 5.00 7.14 12.17
CA MET A 195 6.43 7.52 12.08
C MET A 195 6.77 8.81 12.86
N GLY A 196 5.83 9.28 13.69
CA GLY A 196 5.92 10.55 14.42
C GLY A 196 5.33 11.73 13.65
N GLU A 197 4.73 11.48 12.48
CA GLU A 197 4.04 12.47 11.69
C GLU A 197 2.77 12.97 12.40
N SER A 198 2.40 14.22 12.14
CA SER A 198 1.19 14.83 12.71
C SER A 198 -0.08 14.45 11.94
N ARG A 199 -1.24 14.81 12.48
CA ARG A 199 -2.52 14.73 11.73
C ARG A 199 -2.50 15.61 10.48
N ARG A 200 -1.80 16.76 10.52
CA ARG A 200 -1.59 17.63 9.36
C ARG A 200 -0.83 16.90 8.26
N ASP A 201 0.23 16.18 8.62
CA ASP A 201 1.01 15.41 7.65
C ASP A 201 0.17 14.30 6.98
N ARG A 202 -0.66 13.60 7.78
CA ARG A 202 -1.59 12.59 7.23
C ARG A 202 -2.65 13.21 6.32
N ALA A 203 -3.15 14.41 6.65
CA ALA A 203 -4.10 15.13 5.82
C ALA A 203 -3.47 15.63 4.50
N ASP A 204 -2.24 16.15 4.55
CA ASP A 204 -1.46 16.56 3.38
C ASP A 204 -1.14 15.37 2.45
N MET A 205 -0.75 14.23 3.04
CA MET A 205 -0.59 12.98 2.31
C MET A 205 -1.88 12.59 1.58
N ALA A 206 -3.03 12.64 2.24
CA ALA A 206 -4.33 12.31 1.63
C ALA A 206 -4.69 13.24 0.46
N LEU A 207 -4.44 14.56 0.62
CA LEU A 207 -4.64 15.55 -0.45
C LEU A 207 -3.74 15.26 -1.64
N THR A 208 -2.44 15.05 -1.40
CA THR A 208 -1.47 14.74 -2.45
C THR A 208 -1.90 13.51 -3.24
N LEU A 209 -2.32 12.44 -2.57
CA LEU A 209 -2.79 11.21 -3.22
C LEU A 209 -4.06 11.44 -4.05
N LYS A 210 -4.98 12.26 -3.54
CA LYS A 210 -6.18 12.67 -4.28
C LYS A 210 -5.83 13.46 -5.54
N GLU A 211 -4.88 14.40 -5.46
CA GLU A 211 -4.39 15.19 -6.59
C GLU A 211 -3.69 14.34 -7.65
N LEU A 212 -2.95 13.31 -7.21
CA LEU A 212 -2.36 12.31 -8.11
C LEU A 212 -3.40 11.36 -8.74
N ASN A 213 -4.66 11.43 -8.28
CA ASN A 213 -5.78 10.59 -8.72
C ASN A 213 -5.44 9.10 -8.72
N VAL A 214 -4.88 8.62 -7.60
CA VAL A 214 -4.48 7.21 -7.46
C VAL A 214 -5.71 6.31 -7.32
N ASP A 215 -5.63 5.08 -7.85
CA ASP A 215 -6.77 4.14 -7.82
C ASP A 215 -6.89 3.39 -6.49
N SER A 216 -5.76 3.18 -5.82
CA SER A 216 -5.69 2.46 -4.55
C SER A 216 -4.69 3.08 -3.60
N VAL A 217 -5.10 3.22 -2.35
CA VAL A 217 -4.35 3.89 -1.30
C VAL A 217 -4.07 2.94 -0.16
N PRO A 218 -2.88 2.30 -0.11
CA PRO A 218 -2.44 1.53 1.03
C PRO A 218 -2.08 2.44 2.20
N ILE A 219 -2.67 2.17 3.36
CA ILE A 219 -2.29 2.75 4.65
C ILE A 219 -1.55 1.64 5.40
N ASN A 220 -0.25 1.83 5.56
CA ASN A 220 0.60 0.98 6.38
C ASN A 220 0.71 1.60 7.76
N ILE A 221 0.71 0.78 8.80
CA ILE A 221 0.97 1.21 10.17
C ILE A 221 2.42 0.86 10.48
N LEU A 222 3.18 1.82 10.99
CA LEU A 222 4.56 1.57 11.36
C LEU A 222 4.62 0.43 12.38
N MET A 223 5.38 -0.59 12.03
CA MET A 223 5.82 -1.61 12.96
C MET A 223 7.24 -1.25 13.36
N PRO A 224 7.50 -0.91 14.63
CA PRO A 224 8.86 -0.65 15.09
C PRO A 224 9.69 -1.93 14.95
N LEU A 225 10.82 -1.84 14.23
CA LEU A 225 11.70 -2.97 13.96
C LEU A 225 13.05 -2.73 14.61
N ALA A 226 13.55 -3.74 15.32
CA ALA A 226 14.90 -3.72 15.89
C ALA A 226 15.93 -3.38 14.80
N GLY A 227 16.88 -2.52 15.16
CA GLY A 227 17.93 -2.02 14.26
C GLY A 227 17.54 -0.81 13.42
N THR A 228 16.25 -0.53 13.24
CA THR A 228 15.81 0.69 12.52
C THR A 228 15.82 1.92 13.44
N PRO A 229 16.03 3.14 12.92
CA PRO A 229 15.98 4.37 13.72
C PRO A 229 14.64 4.64 14.41
N LEU A 230 13.56 4.01 13.95
CA LEU A 230 12.22 4.17 14.52
C LEU A 230 11.85 3.05 15.51
N THR A 231 12.81 2.23 15.96
CA THR A 231 12.55 1.10 16.88
C THR A 231 11.93 1.53 18.23
N GLU A 232 12.35 2.67 18.80
CA GLU A 232 11.88 3.16 20.10
C GLU A 232 10.75 4.20 20.00
N ILE A 233 10.12 4.33 18.83
CA ILE A 233 9.07 5.34 18.65
C ILE A 233 7.82 5.00 19.47
N THR A 234 7.18 6.02 20.03
CA THR A 234 5.87 5.84 20.67
C THR A 234 4.84 5.47 19.60
N PRO A 235 4.17 4.30 19.72
CA PRO A 235 3.22 3.89 18.69
C PRO A 235 2.01 4.82 18.60
N ILE A 236 1.55 5.05 17.37
CA ILE A 236 0.29 5.76 17.09
C ILE A 236 -0.89 5.06 17.79
N THR A 237 -1.94 5.75 18.20
CA THR A 237 -3.07 5.04 18.84
C THR A 237 -3.95 4.33 17.80
N MET A 238 -4.62 3.24 18.20
CA MET A 238 -5.58 2.56 17.33
C MET A 238 -6.71 3.49 16.87
N SER A 239 -7.15 4.43 17.71
CA SER A 239 -8.12 5.46 17.32
C SER A 239 -7.58 6.34 16.19
N GLU A 240 -6.32 6.76 16.25
CA GLU A 240 -5.70 7.57 15.20
C GLU A 240 -5.55 6.80 13.87
N VAL A 241 -5.26 5.50 13.92
CA VAL A 241 -5.25 4.64 12.72
C VAL A 241 -6.63 4.62 12.07
N LEU A 242 -7.68 4.28 12.84
CA LEU A 242 -9.03 4.17 12.31
C LEU A 242 -9.58 5.52 11.82
N LYS A 243 -9.26 6.62 12.53
CA LYS A 243 -9.57 7.98 12.07
C LYS A 243 -8.89 8.29 10.73
N THR A 244 -7.63 7.89 10.56
CA THR A 244 -6.92 8.07 9.28
C THR A 244 -7.62 7.35 8.14
N VAL A 245 -7.99 6.08 8.34
CA VAL A 245 -8.75 5.30 7.35
C VAL A 245 -10.07 6.02 6.97
N ALA A 246 -10.80 6.51 7.97
CA ALA A 246 -12.07 7.20 7.77
C ALA A 246 -11.91 8.53 7.02
N VAL A 247 -10.92 9.34 7.37
CA VAL A 247 -10.58 10.57 6.66
C VAL A 247 -10.24 10.26 5.21
N PHE A 248 -9.38 9.28 4.95
CA PHE A 248 -8.97 8.90 3.61
C PHE A 248 -10.17 8.47 2.74
N ARG A 249 -11.09 7.67 3.30
CA ARG A 249 -12.35 7.30 2.62
C ARG A 249 -13.20 8.53 2.28
N ILE A 250 -13.38 9.46 3.20
CA ILE A 250 -14.20 10.66 2.97
C ILE A 250 -13.60 11.50 1.83
N LEU A 251 -12.28 11.64 1.78
CA LEU A 251 -11.59 12.44 0.76
C LEU A 251 -11.56 11.77 -0.61
N MET A 252 -11.46 10.44 -0.64
CA MET A 252 -11.30 9.61 -1.83
C MET A 252 -12.44 8.58 -1.92
N PRO A 253 -13.68 9.05 -2.17
CA PRO A 253 -14.90 8.27 -2.00
C PRO A 253 -14.95 7.01 -2.86
N ASP A 254 -14.45 7.07 -4.09
CA ASP A 254 -14.49 6.03 -5.12
C ASP A 254 -13.24 5.14 -5.16
N LYS A 255 -12.22 5.42 -4.34
CA LYS A 255 -10.93 4.71 -4.41
C LYS A 255 -10.89 3.48 -3.50
N THR A 256 -9.96 2.57 -3.78
CA THR A 256 -9.67 1.47 -2.86
C THR A 256 -8.82 1.98 -1.69
N ILE A 257 -9.38 2.02 -0.48
CA ILE A 257 -8.61 2.30 0.74
C ILE A 257 -8.18 0.97 1.34
N LYS A 258 -6.87 0.72 1.37
CA LYS A 258 -6.30 -0.59 1.71
C LYS A 258 -5.58 -0.54 3.04
N ILE A 259 -5.96 -1.38 3.98
CA ILE A 259 -5.20 -1.56 5.22
C ILE A 259 -4.11 -2.64 4.97
N ALA A 260 -2.85 -2.21 5.03
CA ALA A 260 -1.70 -3.00 4.61
C ALA A 260 -0.82 -3.39 5.81
N ALA A 261 0.49 -3.16 5.75
CA ALA A 261 1.44 -3.58 6.79
C ALA A 261 1.02 -3.09 8.18
N GLY A 262 1.15 -3.95 9.19
CA GLY A 262 0.80 -3.64 10.58
C GLY A 262 -0.67 -3.84 10.96
N ARG A 263 -1.54 -4.27 10.03
CA ARG A 263 -2.98 -4.48 10.29
C ARG A 263 -3.22 -5.35 11.53
N GLU A 264 -2.67 -6.55 11.54
CA GLU A 264 -2.93 -7.56 12.58
C GLU A 264 -2.14 -7.33 13.86
N SER A 265 -0.88 -6.90 13.75
CA SER A 265 -0.01 -6.64 14.89
C SER A 265 -0.48 -5.40 15.67
N PHE A 266 -0.98 -4.40 14.96
CA PHE A 266 -1.41 -3.14 15.55
C PHE A 266 -2.88 -3.12 15.96
N LEU A 267 -3.80 -3.48 15.06
CA LEU A 267 -5.24 -3.42 15.35
C LEU A 267 -5.73 -4.62 16.16
N LYS A 268 -5.03 -5.76 16.13
CA LYS A 268 -5.36 -6.97 16.88
C LYS A 268 -6.83 -7.39 16.67
N ASP A 269 -7.67 -7.27 17.70
CA ASP A 269 -9.09 -7.63 17.67
C ASP A 269 -9.94 -6.57 16.95
N PHE A 270 -9.42 -5.36 16.76
CA PHE A 270 -10.11 -4.24 16.12
C PHE A 270 -9.93 -4.17 14.60
N GLN A 271 -9.39 -5.22 13.95
CA GLN A 271 -9.18 -5.19 12.49
C GLN A 271 -10.48 -4.96 11.70
N GLY A 272 -11.58 -5.57 12.13
CA GLY A 272 -12.91 -5.35 11.54
C GLY A 272 -13.32 -3.87 11.53
N MET A 273 -12.89 -3.10 12.54
CA MET A 273 -13.20 -1.67 12.62
C MET A 273 -12.55 -0.86 11.50
N ALA A 274 -11.44 -1.29 10.90
CA ALA A 274 -10.87 -0.59 9.75
C ALA A 274 -11.83 -0.62 8.55
N PHE A 275 -12.48 -1.77 8.32
CA PHE A 275 -13.48 -1.94 7.26
C PHE A 275 -14.78 -1.17 7.57
N MET A 276 -15.19 -1.14 8.85
CA MET A 276 -16.28 -0.28 9.31
C MET A 276 -15.92 1.21 9.35
N SER A 277 -14.63 1.55 9.19
CA SER A 277 -14.13 2.93 9.07
C SER A 277 -13.85 3.31 7.61
N GLY A 278 -14.25 2.49 6.63
CA GLY A 278 -14.18 2.83 5.21
C GLY A 278 -13.10 2.14 4.40
N ALA A 279 -12.25 1.30 5.01
CA ALA A 279 -11.35 0.43 4.26
C ALA A 279 -12.14 -0.56 3.39
N ASN A 280 -11.63 -0.85 2.19
CA ASN A 280 -12.18 -1.86 1.30
C ASN A 280 -11.10 -2.60 0.50
N GLY A 281 -9.91 -2.72 1.08
CA GLY A 281 -8.87 -3.59 0.56
C GLY A 281 -7.89 -4.01 1.65
N MET A 282 -7.18 -5.10 1.41
CA MET A 282 -6.21 -5.64 2.34
C MET A 282 -5.15 -6.49 1.64
N LEU A 283 -4.04 -6.74 2.33
CA LEU A 283 -3.07 -7.79 1.97
C LEU A 283 -3.45 -9.11 2.65
N ILE A 284 -3.23 -10.25 1.98
CA ILE A 284 -3.49 -11.59 2.54
C ILE A 284 -2.20 -12.41 2.65
N GLY A 285 -2.04 -13.15 3.75
CA GLY A 285 -0.95 -14.11 3.93
C GLY A 285 0.42 -13.50 4.29
N GLY A 286 0.45 -12.22 4.70
CA GLY A 286 1.64 -11.55 5.24
C GLY A 286 2.18 -10.39 4.41
N TYR A 287 3.38 -9.93 4.81
CA TYR A 287 4.11 -8.80 4.20
C TYR A 287 5.49 -9.24 3.71
N LEU A 288 6.31 -8.28 3.26
CA LEU A 288 7.61 -8.54 2.63
C LEU A 288 8.63 -9.17 3.58
N THR A 289 8.80 -8.58 4.76
CA THR A 289 9.82 -8.98 5.76
C THR A 289 9.22 -9.31 7.11
N GLN A 290 7.94 -8.97 7.33
CA GLN A 290 7.23 -9.18 8.57
C GLN A 290 6.09 -10.17 8.36
N ARG A 291 5.87 -11.01 9.36
CA ARG A 291 4.77 -11.98 9.36
C ARG A 291 3.46 -11.25 9.55
N GLY A 292 2.46 -11.58 8.73
CA GLY A 292 1.06 -11.26 9.01
C GLY A 292 0.34 -12.44 9.65
N ARG A 293 -0.99 -12.39 9.66
CA ARG A 293 -1.85 -13.53 10.01
C ARG A 293 -1.83 -14.58 8.90
N SER A 294 -2.29 -15.78 9.25
CA SER A 294 -2.42 -16.85 8.27
C SER A 294 -3.46 -16.49 7.21
N VAL A 295 -3.32 -17.06 6.00
CA VAL A 295 -4.29 -16.91 4.92
C VAL A 295 -5.68 -17.35 5.36
N GLU A 296 -5.77 -18.40 6.18
CA GLU A 296 -7.05 -18.95 6.64
C GLU A 296 -7.78 -17.99 7.59
N GLU A 297 -7.07 -17.39 8.55
CA GLU A 297 -7.65 -16.37 9.42
C GLU A 297 -8.11 -15.14 8.64
N ASP A 298 -7.34 -14.74 7.62
CA ASP A 298 -7.71 -13.64 6.74
C ASP A 298 -8.97 -13.98 5.92
N LYS A 299 -9.09 -15.21 5.39
CA LYS A 299 -10.29 -15.68 4.69
C LYS A 299 -11.52 -15.66 5.59
N ASN A 300 -11.41 -16.16 6.82
CA ASN A 300 -12.52 -16.11 7.79
C ASN A 300 -12.96 -14.66 8.06
N MET A 301 -12.01 -13.73 8.23
CA MET A 301 -12.35 -12.32 8.41
C MET A 301 -13.00 -11.71 7.16
N ILE A 302 -12.53 -12.07 5.96
CA ILE A 302 -13.10 -11.63 4.68
C ILE A 302 -14.56 -12.09 4.56
N ASP A 303 -14.86 -13.34 4.90
CA ASP A 303 -16.20 -13.90 4.84
C ASP A 303 -17.15 -13.17 5.81
N GLU A 304 -16.69 -12.89 7.04
CA GLU A 304 -17.45 -12.10 8.01
C GLU A 304 -17.70 -10.65 7.53
N ILE A 305 -16.70 -10.00 6.93
CA ILE A 305 -16.87 -8.66 6.35
C ILE A 305 -17.90 -8.68 5.22
N HIS A 306 -17.82 -9.68 4.33
CA HIS A 306 -18.79 -9.84 3.25
C HIS A 306 -20.19 -10.11 3.79
N HIS A 307 -20.33 -10.93 4.82
CA HIS A 307 -21.61 -11.16 5.48
C HIS A 307 -22.20 -9.84 6.02
N ILE A 308 -21.42 -9.09 6.81
CA ILE A 308 -21.83 -7.80 7.40
C ILE A 308 -22.22 -6.77 6.33
N TRP A 309 -21.49 -6.71 5.21
CA TRP A 309 -21.78 -5.74 4.15
C TRP A 309 -23.01 -6.07 3.30
N ASN A 310 -23.48 -7.31 3.33
CA ASN A 310 -24.64 -7.77 2.58
C ASN A 310 -25.93 -7.85 3.43
N LEU A 311 -25.85 -7.54 4.73
CA LEU A 311 -27.01 -7.28 5.61
C LEU A 311 -27.60 -5.88 5.32
#